data_AF-A0A6D0IMP5-F1
#
_entry.id   AF-A0A6D0IMP5-F1
#
_cell.length_a   1.000
_cell.length_b   1.000
_cell.length_c   1.000
_cell.angle_alpha   90.00
_cell.angle_beta   90.00
_cell.angle_gamma   90.00
#
_symmetry.space_group_name_H-M   'P 1'
#
loop_
_entity.id
_entity.type
_entity.pdbx_description
1 polymer ?
#
loop_
_entity_poly.entity_id
_entity_poly.type
_entity_poly.pdbx_seq_one_letter_code
_entity_poly.pdbx_strand_id
1 'polypeptide(L)'
;MPSTQQEVLRLSRDVEAGRAVYLQLLNRQQELSISKSSAIGNVRIIDPAVTQPQPVKPKKALNVVLGFILGLFISVGAVLARAMLRRGVEAPEQLEEHGISVYATIPMSEWLDKRTRLRKKNLFSNQQRHRTKNIPFLAVDNPADSAVEAVRALRTSLHFAMMETEN
;
A
#
# COMPACT_ATOMS: atom_id res chain seq x y z
N MET A 1 -100.52 -0.73 46.78
CA MET A 1 -100.34 -0.77 45.31
C MET A 1 -99.90 -2.17 44.91
N PRO A 2 -100.54 -2.85 43.94
CA PRO A 2 -100.30 -4.27 43.63
C PRO A 2 -98.96 -4.48 42.90
N SER A 3 -98.25 -5.55 43.26
CA SER A 3 -96.89 -5.88 42.80
C SER A 3 -96.72 -6.05 41.29
N THR A 4 -97.77 -6.40 40.57
CA THR A 4 -97.73 -6.66 39.11
C THR A 4 -97.54 -5.40 38.28
N GLN A 5 -98.01 -4.23 38.73
CA GLN A 5 -97.80 -2.95 38.04
C GLN A 5 -96.38 -2.40 38.25
N GLN A 6 -95.74 -2.71 39.38
CA GLN A 6 -94.35 -2.34 39.62
C GLN A 6 -93.38 -3.14 38.74
N GLU A 7 -93.67 -4.42 38.50
CA GLU A 7 -92.85 -5.28 37.64
C GLU A 7 -92.87 -4.79 36.18
N VAL A 8 -94.03 -4.42 35.64
CA VAL A 8 -94.15 -3.88 34.27
C VAL A 8 -93.42 -2.55 34.12
N LEU A 9 -93.50 -1.68 35.14
CA LEU A 9 -92.79 -0.39 35.13
C LEU A 9 -91.26 -0.57 35.25
N ARG A 10 -90.81 -1.63 35.92
CA ARG A 10 -89.39 -2.01 36.01
C ARG A 10 -88.89 -2.57 34.68
N LEU A 11 -89.63 -3.52 34.11
CA LEU A 11 -89.34 -4.10 32.78
C LEU A 11 -89.32 -3.04 31.69
N SER A 12 -90.23 -2.06 31.70
CA SER A 12 -90.24 -0.95 30.74
C SER A 12 -88.99 -0.08 30.86
N ARG A 13 -88.53 0.21 32.09
CA ARG A 13 -87.28 0.95 32.32
C ARG A 13 -86.05 0.17 31.88
N ASP A 14 -86.03 -1.14 32.12
CA ASP A 14 -84.92 -2.00 31.71
C ASP A 14 -84.82 -2.09 30.17
N VAL A 15 -85.96 -2.19 29.47
CA VAL A 15 -86.02 -2.17 27.99
C VAL A 15 -85.59 -0.81 27.44
N GLU A 16 -86.02 0.28 28.06
CA GLU A 16 -85.68 1.63 27.62
C GLU A 16 -84.20 1.96 27.84
N ALA A 17 -83.63 1.55 28.97
CA ALA A 17 -82.19 1.63 29.21
C ALA A 17 -81.38 0.80 28.21
N GLY A 18 -81.82 -0.44 27.92
CA GLY A 18 -81.18 -1.29 26.91
C GLY A 18 -81.23 -0.69 25.50
N ARG A 19 -82.36 -0.08 25.14
CA ARG A 19 -82.54 0.61 23.86
C ARG A 19 -81.62 1.84 23.74
N ALA A 20 -81.47 2.62 24.82
CA ALA A 20 -80.57 3.76 24.84
C ALA A 20 -79.10 3.34 24.65
N VAL A 21 -78.67 2.28 25.34
CA VAL A 21 -77.30 1.72 25.19
C VAL A 21 -77.07 1.19 23.77
N TYR A 22 -78.04 0.47 23.20
CA TYR A 22 -77.95 -0.03 21.84
C TYR A 22 -77.74 1.09 20.82
N LEU A 23 -78.54 2.17 20.92
CA LEU A 23 -78.41 3.33 20.03
C LEU A 23 -77.07 4.05 20.20
N GLN A 24 -76.56 4.14 21.43
CA GLN A 24 -75.24 4.72 21.69
C GLN A 24 -74.11 3.90 21.05
N LEU A 25 -74.15 2.57 21.18
CA LEU A 25 -73.17 1.68 20.56
C LEU A 25 -73.24 1.74 19.03
N LEU A 26 -74.45 1.79 18.47
CA LEU A 26 -74.66 1.92 17.03
C LEU A 26 -74.03 3.21 16.49
N ASN A 27 -74.27 4.35 17.16
CA ASN A 27 -73.64 5.62 16.79
C ASN A 27 -72.10 5.55 16.87
N ARG A 28 -71.57 4.94 17.94
CA ARG A 28 -70.12 4.77 18.12
C ARG A 28 -69.50 3.91 17.02
N GLN A 29 -70.17 2.82 16.63
CA GLN A 29 -69.74 1.96 15.53
C GLN A 29 -69.69 2.73 14.21
N GLN A 30 -70.70 3.56 13.94
CA GLN A 30 -70.76 4.34 12.72
C GLN A 30 -69.69 5.43 12.69
N GLU A 31 -69.46 6.12 13.80
CA GLU A 31 -68.36 7.08 13.97
C GLU A 31 -66.98 6.43 13.75
N LEU A 32 -66.74 5.25 14.34
CA LEU A 32 -65.51 4.49 14.14
C LEU A 32 -65.35 4.01 12.70
N SER A 33 -66.45 3.65 12.02
CA SER A 33 -66.41 3.25 10.61
C SER A 33 -66.02 4.41 9.68
N ILE A 34 -66.50 5.62 9.99
CA ILE A 34 -66.16 6.86 9.30
C ILE A 34 -64.72 7.26 9.63
N SER A 35 -64.31 7.14 10.90
CA SER A 35 -62.93 7.41 11.31
C SER A 35 -61.94 6.43 10.67
N LYS A 36 -62.31 5.15 10.53
CA LYS A 36 -61.52 4.13 9.84
C LYS A 36 -61.36 4.42 8.35
N SER A 37 -62.39 4.92 7.67
CA SER A 37 -62.27 5.35 6.28
C SER A 37 -61.49 6.68 6.15
N SER A 38 -61.56 7.54 7.16
CA SER A 38 -60.80 8.79 7.24
C SER A 38 -59.35 8.61 7.69
N ALA A 39 -59.00 7.46 8.29
CA ALA A 39 -57.65 7.09 8.73
C ALA A 39 -56.78 6.55 7.58
N ILE A 40 -57.21 6.70 6.32
CA ILE A 40 -56.31 6.57 5.18
C ILE A 40 -55.34 7.75 5.26
N GLY A 41 -54.22 7.52 5.94
CA GLY A 41 -53.12 8.48 6.02
C GLY A 41 -52.71 8.87 4.62
N ASN A 42 -52.87 10.15 4.29
CA ASN A 42 -52.43 10.72 3.02
C ASN A 42 -50.91 10.83 3.02
N VAL A 43 -50.22 9.70 2.86
CA VAL A 43 -48.76 9.68 2.75
C VAL A 43 -48.41 10.00 1.30
N ARG A 44 -48.16 11.28 1.04
CA ARG A 44 -47.64 11.75 -0.24
C ARG A 44 -46.12 11.72 -0.17
N ILE A 45 -45.50 10.98 -1.09
CA ILE A 45 -44.06 11.01 -1.28
C ILE A 45 -43.70 12.42 -1.77
N ILE A 46 -43.01 13.19 -0.92
CA ILE A 46 -42.56 14.56 -1.23
C ILE A 46 -41.20 14.52 -1.93
N ASP A 47 -40.33 13.57 -1.55
CA ASP A 47 -39.01 13.38 -2.16
C ASP A 47 -38.64 11.88 -2.19
N PRO A 48 -38.40 11.28 -3.37
CA PRO A 48 -37.94 9.90 -3.47
C PRO A 48 -36.50 9.75 -2.95
N ALA A 49 -36.21 8.64 -2.30
CA ALA A 49 -34.86 8.36 -1.81
C ALA A 49 -33.88 8.18 -2.98
N VAL A 50 -32.94 9.10 -3.11
CA VAL A 50 -31.90 9.05 -4.14
C VAL A 50 -30.69 8.27 -3.62
N THR A 51 -30.35 7.18 -4.30
CA THR A 51 -29.10 6.46 -4.01
C THR A 51 -27.92 7.25 -4.57
N GLN A 52 -26.90 7.51 -3.75
CA GLN A 52 -25.67 8.13 -4.23
C GLN A 52 -24.87 7.11 -5.06
N PRO A 53 -24.60 7.36 -6.35
CA PRO A 53 -23.81 6.44 -7.18
C PRO A 53 -22.32 6.48 -6.83
N GLN A 54 -21.85 7.52 -6.13
CA GLN A 54 -20.46 7.63 -5.71
C GLN A 54 -20.29 7.22 -4.23
N PRO A 55 -19.30 6.37 -3.93
CA PRO A 55 -19.01 5.98 -2.55
C PRO A 55 -18.44 7.17 -1.77
N VAL A 56 -19.05 7.46 -0.62
CA VAL A 56 -18.62 8.55 0.28
C VAL A 56 -17.20 8.31 0.81
N LYS A 57 -16.84 7.05 1.05
CA LYS A 57 -15.50 6.58 1.46
C LYS A 57 -15.26 5.16 0.92
N PRO A 58 -14.01 4.75 0.62
CA PRO A 58 -12.77 5.52 0.67
C PRO A 58 -12.47 6.29 -0.64
N LYS A 59 -11.80 7.45 -0.53
CA LYS A 59 -11.30 8.23 -1.67
C LYS A 59 -10.08 7.55 -2.29
N LYS A 60 -10.32 6.55 -3.16
CA LYS A 60 -9.26 5.68 -3.75
C LYS A 60 -8.11 6.48 -4.38
N ALA A 61 -8.42 7.54 -5.14
CA ALA A 61 -7.41 8.38 -5.76
C ALA A 61 -6.46 9.03 -4.74
N LEU A 62 -7.00 9.56 -3.64
CA LEU A 62 -6.20 10.18 -2.58
C LEU A 62 -5.27 9.15 -1.92
N ASN A 63 -5.78 7.95 -1.63
CA ASN A 63 -5.00 6.89 -1.01
C ASN A 63 -3.85 6.41 -1.92
N VAL A 64 -4.09 6.31 -3.22
CA VAL A 64 -3.07 5.93 -4.21
C VAL A 64 -1.98 6.99 -4.30
N VAL A 65 -2.34 8.28 -4.37
CA VAL A 65 -1.37 9.38 -4.41
C VAL A 65 -0.53 9.39 -3.14
N LEU A 66 -1.16 9.23 -1.97
CA LEU A 66 -0.43 9.20 -0.70
C LEU A 66 0.51 7.99 -0.61
N GLY A 67 0.06 6.81 -1.05
CA GLY A 67 0.88 5.60 -1.11
C GLY A 67 2.07 5.75 -2.07
N PHE A 68 1.87 6.40 -3.21
CA PHE A 68 2.94 6.67 -4.18
C PHE A 68 4.01 7.60 -3.60
N ILE A 69 3.59 8.70 -2.95
CA ILE A 69 4.50 9.66 -2.32
C ILE A 69 5.31 8.96 -1.21
N LEU A 70 4.65 8.21 -0.32
CA LEU A 70 5.32 7.47 0.74
C LEU A 70 6.29 6.41 0.19
N GLY A 71 5.90 5.68 -0.85
CA GLY A 71 6.78 4.73 -1.52
C GLY A 71 8.02 5.40 -2.12
N LEU A 72 7.88 6.60 -2.69
CA LEU A 72 8.99 7.37 -3.22
C LEU A 72 9.98 7.73 -2.09
N PHE A 73 9.49 8.27 -0.98
CA PHE A 73 10.34 8.58 0.18
C PHE A 73 11.07 7.35 0.72
N ILE A 74 10.37 6.23 0.88
CA ILE A 74 10.97 4.98 1.36
C ILE A 74 12.03 4.46 0.38
N SER A 75 11.78 4.53 -0.93
CA SER A 75 12.73 4.05 -1.94
C SER A 75 14.02 4.87 -1.96
N VAL A 76 13.91 6.20 -1.89
CA VAL A 76 15.08 7.09 -1.78
C VAL A 76 15.84 6.82 -0.48
N GLY A 77 15.13 6.71 0.64
CA GLY A 77 15.73 6.37 1.94
C GLY A 77 16.47 5.03 1.90
N ALA A 78 15.89 4.01 1.26
CA ALA A 78 16.51 2.70 1.13
C ALA A 78 17.77 2.72 0.25
N VAL A 79 17.77 3.49 -0.86
CA VAL A 79 18.95 3.64 -1.72
C VAL A 79 20.07 4.36 -0.97
N LEU A 80 19.75 5.44 -0.26
CA LEU A 80 20.72 6.18 0.55
C LEU A 80 21.27 5.33 1.69
N ALA A 81 20.42 4.64 2.45
CA ALA A 81 20.86 3.71 3.48
C ALA A 81 21.79 2.64 2.91
N ARG A 82 21.43 2.06 1.76
CA ARG A 82 22.28 1.08 1.07
C ARG A 82 23.61 1.69 0.60
N ALA A 83 23.62 2.95 0.17
CA ALA A 83 24.84 3.66 -0.21
C ALA A 83 25.73 3.90 1.02
N MET A 84 25.17 4.34 2.15
CA MET A 84 25.92 4.52 3.39
C MET A 84 26.49 3.22 3.95
N LEU A 85 25.79 2.09 3.77
CA LEU A 85 26.29 0.77 4.14
C LEU A 85 27.41 0.27 3.22
N ARG A 86 27.54 0.80 2.00
CA ARG A 86 28.67 0.54 1.11
C ARG A 86 29.84 1.43 1.53
N ARG A 87 30.51 1.03 2.61
CA ARG A 87 31.84 1.57 2.95
C ARG A 87 32.88 0.90 2.05
N GLY A 88 33.19 1.55 0.93
CA GLY A 88 34.32 1.20 0.07
C GLY A 88 35.30 2.37 0.04
N VAL A 89 36.58 2.07 -0.18
CA VAL A 89 37.58 3.09 -0.51
C VAL A 89 37.40 3.41 -1.98
N GLU A 90 37.04 4.65 -2.29
CA GLU A 90 36.79 5.08 -3.68
C GLU A 90 37.98 5.84 -4.27
N ALA A 91 38.81 6.44 -3.43
CA ALA A 91 39.88 7.34 -3.85
C ALA A 91 41.21 6.97 -3.18
N PRO A 92 42.33 6.96 -3.92
CA PRO A 92 43.65 6.64 -3.36
C PRO A 92 44.06 7.63 -2.27
N GLU A 93 43.61 8.89 -2.34
CA GLU A 93 43.88 9.93 -1.34
C GLU A 93 43.35 9.55 0.05
N GLN A 94 42.24 8.79 0.11
CA GLN A 94 41.69 8.28 1.38
C GLN A 94 42.66 7.32 2.07
N LEU A 95 43.48 6.58 1.31
CA LEU A 95 44.50 5.67 1.86
C LEU A 95 45.75 6.45 2.28
N GLU A 96 46.15 7.43 1.50
CA GLU A 96 47.31 8.29 1.80
C GLU A 96 47.10 9.09 3.09
N GLU A 97 45.88 9.59 3.35
CA GLU A 97 45.52 10.29 4.59
C GLU A 97 45.67 9.38 5.84
N HIS A 98 45.53 8.07 5.66
CA HIS A 98 45.74 7.08 6.72
C HIS A 98 47.20 6.58 6.80
N GLY A 99 48.12 7.21 6.07
CA GLY A 99 49.54 6.87 6.06
C GLY A 99 49.89 5.64 5.22
N ILE A 100 48.98 5.18 4.35
CA ILE A 100 49.21 4.05 3.44
C ILE A 100 49.64 4.61 2.08
N SER A 101 50.86 4.33 1.64
CA SER A 101 51.34 4.73 0.32
C SER A 101 50.68 3.93 -0.79
N VAL A 102 50.11 4.61 -1.78
CA VAL A 102 49.48 3.98 -2.95
C VAL A 102 50.47 3.94 -4.11
N TYR A 103 50.91 2.74 -4.50
CA TYR A 103 51.93 2.57 -5.54
C TYR A 103 51.39 2.59 -6.98
N ALA A 104 50.13 2.19 -7.17
CA ALA A 104 49.43 2.26 -8.44
C ALA A 104 47.91 2.13 -8.27
N THR A 105 47.17 2.75 -9.18
CA THR A 105 45.71 2.61 -9.30
C THR A 105 45.40 1.85 -10.58
N ILE A 106 44.87 0.63 -10.45
CA ILE A 106 44.55 -0.23 -11.60
C ILE A 106 43.07 -0.04 -11.97
N PRO A 107 42.76 0.54 -13.14
CA PRO A 107 41.37 0.68 -13.59
C PRO A 107 40.78 -0.69 -13.97
N MET A 108 39.46 -0.79 -13.87
CA MET A 108 38.74 -1.98 -14.34
C MET A 108 38.75 -2.04 -15.88
N SER A 109 39.25 -3.15 -16.46
CA SER A 109 39.21 -3.38 -17.91
C SER A 109 37.80 -3.70 -18.38
N GLU A 110 37.24 -2.85 -19.24
CA GLU A 110 35.95 -3.12 -19.89
C GLU A 110 35.99 -4.34 -20.82
N TRP A 111 37.13 -4.56 -21.47
CA TRP A 111 37.30 -5.65 -22.43
C TRP A 111 37.23 -7.00 -21.72
N LEU A 112 37.87 -7.10 -20.55
CA LEU A 112 37.85 -8.31 -19.73
C LEU A 112 36.46 -8.55 -19.14
N ASP A 113 35.78 -7.50 -18.67
CA ASP A 113 34.43 -7.61 -18.10
C ASP A 113 33.42 -8.13 -19.15
N LYS A 114 33.48 -7.59 -20.37
CA LYS A 114 32.64 -8.02 -21.50
C LYS A 114 32.84 -9.49 -21.87
N ARG A 115 34.08 -10.00 -21.84
CA ARG A 115 34.40 -11.39 -22.22
C ARG A 115 34.13 -12.39 -21.12
N THR A 116 34.41 -12.03 -19.87
CA THR A 116 34.33 -12.99 -18.77
C THR A 116 32.89 -13.13 -18.25
N ARG A 117 32.02 -12.11 -18.47
CA ARG A 117 30.60 -12.08 -18.06
C ARG A 117 30.35 -12.69 -16.67
N LEU A 118 31.33 -12.60 -15.76
CA LEU A 118 31.31 -13.27 -14.45
C LEU A 118 30.19 -12.71 -13.55
N ARG A 119 29.65 -11.55 -13.92
CA ARG A 119 28.66 -10.80 -13.18
C ARG A 119 27.22 -10.97 -13.64
N LYS A 120 26.92 -11.89 -14.57
CA LYS A 120 25.50 -12.25 -14.84
C LYS A 120 24.98 -13.14 -13.71
N LYS A 121 24.76 -12.51 -12.55
CA LYS A 121 24.16 -13.14 -11.37
C LYS A 121 22.68 -13.37 -11.70
N ASN A 122 22.35 -14.55 -12.21
CA ASN A 122 20.97 -15.01 -12.21
C ASN A 122 20.52 -15.02 -10.74
N LEU A 123 19.55 -14.17 -10.38
CA LEU A 123 19.04 -14.08 -9.01
C LEU A 123 18.52 -15.43 -8.46
N PHE A 124 18.27 -16.40 -9.34
CA PHE A 124 17.65 -17.69 -9.02
C PHE A 124 18.59 -18.91 -9.04
N SER A 125 19.88 -18.77 -9.39
CA SER A 125 20.80 -19.93 -9.42
C SER A 125 21.87 -19.82 -8.33
N ASN A 126 21.77 -20.67 -7.31
CA ASN A 126 22.74 -20.79 -6.21
C ASN A 126 24.02 -21.54 -6.60
N GLN A 127 24.37 -21.59 -7.89
CA GLN A 127 25.53 -22.34 -8.34
C GLN A 127 26.42 -21.46 -9.23
N GLN A 128 27.37 -20.80 -8.59
CA GLN A 128 28.52 -20.24 -9.27
C GLN A 128 29.40 -21.38 -9.75
N ARG A 129 29.08 -21.93 -10.93
CA ARG A 129 30.03 -22.77 -11.65
C ARG A 129 30.96 -21.83 -12.41
N HIS A 130 32.14 -21.59 -11.86
CA HIS A 130 33.26 -21.09 -12.64
C HIS A 130 33.55 -22.12 -13.74
N ARG A 131 32.98 -21.91 -14.94
CA ARG A 131 33.38 -22.66 -16.14
C ARG A 131 34.79 -22.20 -16.49
N THR A 132 35.78 -22.93 -16.02
CA THR A 132 37.22 -22.78 -16.28
C THR A 132 37.62 -23.21 -17.70
N LYS A 133 36.79 -22.91 -18.71
CA LYS A 133 37.15 -23.15 -20.12
C LYS A 133 37.32 -21.79 -20.79
N ASN A 134 38.58 -21.47 -21.11
CA ASN A 134 39.07 -20.22 -21.72
C ASN A 134 38.95 -18.98 -20.82
N ILE A 135 39.80 -18.88 -19.80
CA ILE A 135 39.99 -17.63 -19.06
C ILE A 135 40.87 -16.71 -19.94
N PRO A 136 40.36 -15.58 -20.45
CA PRO A 136 41.17 -14.66 -21.24
C PRO A 136 42.28 -14.06 -20.37
N PHE A 137 43.51 -14.05 -20.87
CA PHE A 137 44.65 -13.49 -20.15
C PHE A 137 44.94 -12.08 -20.67
N LEU A 138 44.58 -11.09 -19.87
CA LEU A 138 44.51 -9.69 -20.32
C LEU A 138 45.82 -9.16 -20.91
N ALA A 139 46.96 -9.49 -20.30
CA ALA A 139 48.25 -8.98 -20.72
C ALA A 139 48.75 -9.54 -22.07
N VAL A 140 48.29 -10.73 -22.48
CA VAL A 140 48.64 -11.32 -23.79
C VAL A 140 47.57 -10.98 -24.82
N ASP A 141 46.29 -11.08 -24.45
CA ASP A 141 45.19 -10.93 -25.40
C ASP A 141 44.90 -9.46 -25.75
N ASN A 142 45.11 -8.52 -24.82
CA ASN A 142 44.98 -7.09 -25.06
C ASN A 142 46.09 -6.28 -24.35
N PRO A 143 47.30 -6.24 -24.93
CA PRO A 143 48.43 -5.56 -24.31
C PRO A 143 48.28 -4.03 -24.18
N ALA A 144 47.33 -3.43 -24.90
CA ALA A 144 47.06 -1.98 -24.90
C ALA A 144 45.92 -1.57 -23.97
N ASP A 145 45.42 -2.48 -23.13
CA ASP A 145 44.38 -2.18 -22.14
C ASP A 145 44.91 -1.22 -21.05
N SER A 146 44.04 -0.34 -20.56
CA SER A 146 44.37 0.61 -19.49
C SER A 146 44.81 -0.09 -18.20
N ALA A 147 44.24 -1.26 -17.90
CA ALA A 147 44.68 -2.06 -16.75
C ALA A 147 46.11 -2.60 -16.92
N VAL A 148 46.50 -2.98 -18.14
CA VAL A 148 47.85 -3.49 -18.44
C VAL A 148 48.86 -2.35 -18.40
N GLU A 149 48.48 -1.16 -18.89
CA GLU A 149 49.32 0.03 -18.82
C GLU A 149 49.55 0.48 -17.37
N ALA A 150 48.52 0.42 -16.52
CA ALA A 150 48.66 0.69 -15.09
C ALA A 150 49.65 -0.28 -14.40
N VAL A 151 49.67 -1.56 -14.82
CA VAL A 151 50.66 -2.53 -14.32
C VAL A 151 52.07 -2.23 -14.84
N ARG A 152 52.22 -1.71 -16.07
CA ARG A 152 53.53 -1.24 -16.56
C ARG A 152 54.02 -0.03 -15.78
N ALA A 153 53.13 0.92 -15.48
CA ALA A 153 53.42 2.07 -14.64
C ALA A 153 53.82 1.63 -13.22
N LEU A 154 53.11 0.65 -12.65
CA LEU A 154 53.47 0.02 -11.36
C LEU A 154 54.88 -0.60 -11.42
N ARG A 155 55.22 -1.31 -12.50
CA ARG A 155 56.58 -1.87 -12.66
C ARG A 155 57.64 -0.77 -12.63
N THR A 156 57.40 0.35 -13.31
CA THR A 156 58.34 1.48 -13.28
C THR A 156 58.43 2.13 -11.91
N SER A 157 57.31 2.35 -11.22
CA SER A 157 57.34 2.92 -9.86
C SER A 157 58.03 1.99 -8.87
N LEU A 158 57.78 0.68 -8.97
CA LEU A 158 58.44 -0.35 -8.16
C LEU A 158 59.95 -0.40 -8.42
N HIS A 159 60.37 -0.27 -9.67
CA HIS A 159 61.79 -0.23 -10.03
C HIS A 159 62.51 0.95 -9.38
N PHE A 160 61.91 2.14 -9.38
CA PHE A 160 62.48 3.30 -8.68
C PHE A 160 62.47 3.12 -7.16
N ALA A 161 61.37 2.62 -6.60
CA ALA A 161 61.30 2.35 -5.16
C ALA A 161 62.37 1.35 -4.71
N MET A 162 62.59 0.27 -5.48
CA MET A 162 63.63 -0.73 -5.17
C MET A 162 65.04 -0.17 -5.27
N MET A 163 65.32 0.75 -6.21
CA MET A 163 66.61 1.45 -6.28
C MET A 163 66.86 2.39 -5.10
N GLU A 164 65.81 2.98 -4.53
CA GLU A 164 65.90 3.89 -3.39
C GLU A 164 66.06 3.13 -2.04
N THR A 165 65.75 1.83 -2.01
CA THR A 165 65.80 0.98 -0.80
C THR A 165 67.13 0.21 -0.63
N GLU A 166 68.12 0.38 -1.52
CA GLU A 166 69.50 -0.09 -1.28
C GLU A 166 70.19 0.85 -0.25
N ASN A 167 69.90 0.65 1.04
CA ASN A 167 70.75 0.94 2.20
C ASN A 167 70.15 0.40 3.50
#